data_AF-A0A2C9WSM5-F1
#
_entry.id   AF-A0A2C9WSM5-F1
#
_cell.length_a   1.000
_cell.length_b   1.000
_cell.length_c   1.000
_cell.angle_alpha   90.00
_cell.angle_beta   90.00
_cell.angle_gamma   90.00
#
_symmetry.space_group_name_H-M   'P 1'
#
loop_
_entity.id
_entity.type
_entity.pdbx_description
1 polymer ?
#
loop_
_entity_poly.entity_id
_entity_poly.type
_entity_poly.pdbx_seq_one_letter_code
_entity_poly.pdbx_strand_id
1 'polypeptide(L)'
;MKTELIVKDNALINASYNLDLVEQRLILLAIIEARESGKGINANDPLTVHADSYINHFDVHRNTAYQALKDACKDLFARQFSYQEQRPKGVANITSRWVSQIAYVDNSAAVELIFAPAIIPLVTRLEEQFTSYELKQVSGLNSAYAIRLYELLIAWRSAGKTPIIDLEEFRQKMGVLDGEYTRSDNFKKWVIEKPIAQINEHTDITVKVEQHKKGRVISGFSFKFKQKQQPKIENQRDPTTIDWINGVSDSEIKGMSPPQAFRYADKLYQNHEIVGNWTDCPKYEDVKIKLIKQLQEPKYVREYMKYLLACDDPFNPKTVGFKL
;
A
#
# COMPACT_ATOMS: atom_id res chain seq x y z
N MET A 1 -12.06 -6.56 -4.05
CA MET A 1 -11.84 -5.14 -3.75
C MET A 1 -10.94 -4.58 -4.83
N LYS A 2 -11.31 -3.44 -5.45
CA LYS A 2 -10.40 -2.74 -6.36
C LYS A 2 -9.19 -2.26 -5.56
N THR A 3 -7.99 -2.41 -6.12
CA THR A 3 -6.76 -1.91 -5.51
C THR A 3 -6.58 -0.44 -5.89
N GLU A 4 -6.67 0.45 -4.91
CA GLU A 4 -6.45 1.90 -5.06
C GLU A 4 -4.96 2.20 -5.22
N LEU A 5 -4.44 1.88 -6.41
CA LEU A 5 -3.03 1.97 -6.75
C LEU A 5 -2.65 3.38 -7.17
N ILE A 6 -1.69 3.95 -6.45
CA ILE A 6 -1.08 5.25 -6.72
C ILE A 6 0.26 5.00 -7.39
N VAL A 7 0.55 5.74 -8.46
CA VAL A 7 1.83 5.65 -9.17
C VAL A 7 2.33 7.06 -9.45
N LYS A 8 3.59 7.30 -9.10
CA LYS A 8 4.26 8.60 -9.24
C LYS A 8 5.66 8.41 -9.79
N ASP A 9 6.07 9.31 -10.66
CA ASP A 9 7.41 9.33 -11.23
C ASP A 9 8.45 9.65 -10.16
N ASN A 10 9.62 9.02 -10.24
CA ASN A 10 10.71 9.27 -9.31
C ASN A 10 11.18 10.73 -9.31
N ALA A 11 11.06 11.46 -10.42
CA ALA A 11 11.33 12.90 -10.49
C ALA A 11 10.37 13.69 -9.58
N LEU A 12 9.09 13.33 -9.52
CA LEU A 12 8.14 13.94 -8.59
C LEU A 12 8.43 13.52 -7.15
N ILE A 13 8.80 12.25 -6.92
CA ILE A 13 9.18 11.76 -5.59
C ILE A 13 10.47 12.43 -5.08
N ASN A 14 11.36 12.86 -5.97
CA ASN A 14 12.60 13.58 -5.61
C ASN A 14 12.47 15.11 -5.71
N ALA A 15 11.39 15.63 -6.28
CA ALA A 15 11.17 17.07 -6.41
C ALA A 15 11.09 17.73 -5.03
N SER A 16 11.60 18.95 -4.93
CA SER A 16 11.43 19.75 -3.73
C SER A 16 10.09 20.47 -3.79
N TYR A 17 9.21 20.15 -2.85
CA TYR A 17 7.95 20.84 -2.66
C TYR A 17 7.50 20.75 -1.20
N ASN A 18 6.84 21.81 -0.75
CA ASN A 18 6.19 21.86 0.55
C ASN A 18 4.68 21.85 0.35
N LEU A 19 4.06 20.72 0.67
CA LEU A 19 2.61 20.52 0.63
C LEU A 19 2.14 20.04 2.00
N ASP A 20 1.07 20.62 2.48
CA ASP A 20 0.42 20.23 3.72
C ASP A 20 -0.29 18.88 3.57
N LEU A 21 -0.68 18.30 4.71
CA LEU A 21 -1.29 16.97 4.75
C LEU A 21 -2.53 16.88 3.85
N VAL A 22 -3.41 17.87 3.91
CA VAL A 22 -4.66 17.87 3.13
C VAL A 22 -4.38 18.09 1.64
N GLU A 23 -3.43 18.95 1.28
CA GLU A 23 -2.97 19.14 -0.12
C GLU A 23 -2.43 17.83 -0.71
N GLN A 24 -1.61 17.10 0.05
CA GLN A 24 -1.10 15.79 -0.37
C GLN A 24 -2.23 14.78 -0.55
N ARG A 25 -3.13 14.67 0.43
CA ARG A 25 -4.28 13.74 0.37
C ARG A 25 -5.21 14.05 -0.81
N LEU A 26 -5.47 15.32 -1.09
CA LEU A 26 -6.23 15.77 -2.24
C LEU A 26 -5.63 15.29 -3.57
N ILE A 27 -4.31 15.41 -3.74
CA ILE A 27 -3.62 14.91 -4.94
C ILE A 27 -3.76 13.38 -5.05
N LEU A 28 -3.61 12.64 -3.95
CA LEU A 28 -3.75 11.19 -3.95
C LEU A 28 -5.16 10.76 -4.41
N LEU A 29 -6.20 11.42 -3.88
CA LEU A 29 -7.58 11.15 -4.28
C LEU A 29 -7.83 11.48 -5.75
N ALA A 30 -7.32 12.63 -6.23
CA ALA A 30 -7.45 13.01 -7.63
C ALA A 30 -6.76 12.00 -8.58
N ILE A 31 -5.59 11.46 -8.21
CA ILE A 31 -4.90 10.42 -8.99
C ILE A 31 -5.74 9.13 -9.04
N ILE A 32 -6.40 8.76 -7.94
CA ILE A 32 -7.25 7.57 -7.88
C ILE A 32 -8.50 7.76 -8.73
N GLU A 33 -9.21 8.87 -8.56
CA GLU A 33 -10.41 9.19 -9.34
C GLU A 33 -10.13 9.16 -10.85
N ALA A 34 -9.00 9.75 -11.28
CA ALA A 34 -8.64 9.76 -12.68
C ALA A 34 -8.35 8.36 -13.27
N ARG A 35 -7.87 7.45 -12.42
CA ARG A 35 -7.65 6.04 -12.80
C ARG A 35 -8.96 5.27 -12.85
N GLU A 36 -9.82 5.45 -11.84
CA GLU A 36 -11.08 4.72 -11.72
C GLU A 36 -12.12 5.14 -12.76
N SER A 37 -12.17 6.43 -13.08
CA SER A 37 -13.09 6.98 -14.07
C SER A 37 -12.76 6.59 -15.52
N GLY A 38 -11.55 6.06 -15.77
CA GLY A 38 -11.09 5.64 -17.11
C GLY A 38 -10.92 6.80 -18.11
N LYS A 39 -11.18 8.05 -17.71
CA LYS A 39 -10.99 9.26 -18.53
C LYS A 39 -9.51 9.59 -18.75
N GLY A 40 -8.62 9.01 -17.93
CA GLY A 40 -7.22 9.39 -17.87
C GLY A 40 -7.04 10.77 -17.23
N ILE A 41 -5.79 11.16 -17.00
CA ILE A 41 -5.47 12.53 -16.55
C ILE A 41 -5.02 13.31 -17.77
N ASN A 42 -5.67 14.44 -18.03
CA ASN A 42 -5.23 15.39 -19.05
C ASN A 42 -5.29 16.83 -18.51
N ALA A 43 -4.84 17.79 -19.32
CA ALA A 43 -4.70 19.19 -18.92
C ALA A 43 -5.99 20.02 -19.07
N ASN A 44 -7.10 19.40 -19.47
CA ASN A 44 -8.33 20.09 -19.85
C ASN A 44 -9.55 19.60 -19.05
N ASP A 45 -9.56 18.33 -18.66
CA ASP A 45 -10.69 17.72 -17.97
C ASP A 45 -10.55 17.85 -16.45
N PRO A 46 -11.56 18.43 -15.76
CA PRO A 46 -11.58 18.50 -14.32
C PRO A 46 -11.68 17.11 -13.68
N LEU A 47 -10.92 16.91 -12.61
CA LEU A 47 -11.00 15.77 -11.71
C LEU A 47 -11.81 16.16 -10.48
N THR A 48 -12.89 15.43 -10.22
CA THR A 48 -13.82 15.72 -9.13
C THR A 48 -13.46 14.89 -7.90
N VAL A 49 -13.12 15.55 -6.78
CA VAL A 49 -12.87 14.88 -5.49
C VAL A 49 -14.02 15.21 -4.55
N HIS A 50 -14.75 14.18 -4.14
CA HIS A 50 -15.86 14.30 -3.20
C HIS A 50 -15.39 14.28 -1.75
N ALA A 51 -16.01 15.10 -0.89
CA ALA A 51 -15.74 15.07 0.55
C ALA A 51 -15.98 13.70 1.17
N ASP A 52 -16.97 12.94 0.69
CA ASP A 52 -17.24 11.57 1.16
C ASP A 52 -16.06 10.62 0.90
N SER A 53 -15.38 10.74 -0.25
CA SER A 53 -14.15 9.97 -0.52
C SER A 53 -13.06 10.33 0.48
N TYR A 54 -12.86 11.62 0.75
CA TYR A 54 -11.90 12.09 1.74
C TYR A 54 -12.20 11.57 3.16
N ILE A 55 -13.47 11.56 3.57
CA ILE A 55 -13.93 10.99 4.84
C ILE A 55 -13.63 9.50 4.92
N ASN A 56 -14.03 8.74 3.90
CA ASN A 56 -13.92 7.29 3.90
C ASN A 56 -12.47 6.80 3.90
N HIS A 57 -11.57 7.48 3.18
CA HIS A 57 -10.18 7.03 3.09
C HIS A 57 -9.30 7.50 4.24
N PHE A 58 -9.62 8.62 4.90
CA PHE A 58 -8.72 9.23 5.88
C PHE A 58 -9.31 9.42 7.28
N ASP A 59 -10.50 8.87 7.53
CA ASP A 59 -11.21 8.92 8.82
C ASP A 59 -11.31 10.34 9.41
N VAL A 60 -11.66 11.30 8.53
CA VAL A 60 -11.80 12.71 8.92
C VAL A 60 -13.24 13.04 9.32
N HIS A 61 -13.39 14.02 10.20
CA HIS A 61 -14.70 14.44 10.67
C HIS A 61 -15.55 15.03 9.52
N ARG A 62 -16.75 14.47 9.32
CA ARG A 62 -17.65 14.81 8.20
C ARG A 62 -17.90 16.31 8.04
N ASN A 63 -18.12 17.00 9.16
CA ASN A 63 -18.51 18.42 9.14
C ASN A 63 -17.39 19.37 8.66
N THR A 64 -16.13 18.95 8.75
CA THR A 64 -14.98 19.79 8.37
C THR A 64 -14.28 19.32 7.09
N ALA A 65 -14.62 18.13 6.60
CA ALA A 65 -14.01 17.51 5.42
C ALA A 65 -14.09 18.40 4.18
N TYR A 66 -15.30 18.91 3.86
CA TYR A 66 -15.48 19.74 2.66
C TYR A 66 -14.69 21.05 2.74
N GLN A 67 -14.75 21.74 3.87
CA GLN A 67 -14.01 22.99 4.08
C GLN A 67 -12.50 22.76 3.99
N ALA A 68 -12.00 21.67 4.59
CA ALA A 68 -10.58 21.31 4.50
C ALA A 68 -10.14 21.08 3.05
N LEU A 69 -10.96 20.41 2.22
CA LEU A 69 -10.66 20.24 0.79
C LEU A 69 -10.70 21.58 0.04
N LYS A 70 -11.65 22.46 0.37
CA LYS A 70 -11.78 23.79 -0.23
C LYS A 70 -10.53 24.65 0.00
N ASP A 71 -10.07 24.67 1.24
CA ASP A 71 -8.86 25.39 1.66
C ASP A 71 -7.61 24.76 1.02
N ALA A 72 -7.49 23.43 1.05
CA ALA A 72 -6.38 22.72 0.41
C ALA A 72 -6.31 22.95 -1.11
N CYS A 73 -7.45 23.01 -1.81
CA CYS A 73 -7.47 23.37 -3.24
C CYS A 73 -6.90 24.77 -3.48
N LYS A 74 -7.30 25.74 -2.62
CA LYS A 74 -6.84 27.13 -2.72
C LYS A 74 -5.33 27.22 -2.50
N ASP A 75 -4.84 26.54 -1.48
CA ASP A 75 -3.40 26.51 -1.17
C ASP A 75 -2.64 25.82 -2.29
N LEU A 76 -3.10 24.66 -2.76
CA LEU A 76 -2.47 23.89 -3.83
C LEU A 76 -2.36 24.68 -5.14
N PHE A 77 -3.34 25.52 -5.46
CA PHE A 77 -3.30 26.43 -6.61
C PHE A 77 -2.19 27.48 -6.49
N ALA A 78 -1.91 27.96 -5.27
CA ALA A 78 -0.81 28.88 -5.00
C ALA A 78 0.57 28.19 -5.02
N ARG A 79 0.64 26.86 -4.87
CA ARG A 79 1.90 26.10 -4.85
C ARG A 79 2.53 25.97 -6.24
N GLN A 80 3.86 25.85 -6.22
CA GLN A 80 4.67 25.47 -7.37
C GLN A 80 5.71 24.43 -6.92
N PHE A 81 6.26 23.69 -7.87
CA PHE A 81 7.37 22.79 -7.65
C PHE A 81 8.42 23.01 -8.74
N SER A 82 9.65 22.62 -8.44
CA SER A 82 10.74 22.65 -9.41
C SER A 82 11.42 21.29 -9.50
N TYR A 83 11.82 20.92 -10.71
CA TYR A 83 12.55 19.69 -10.96
C TYR A 83 13.54 19.89 -12.11
N GLN A 84 14.49 18.96 -12.21
CA GLN A 84 15.51 18.95 -13.25
C GLN A 84 15.18 17.90 -14.30
N GLU A 85 15.28 18.29 -15.56
CA GLU A 85 15.08 17.40 -16.71
C GLU A 85 16.35 17.40 -17.56
N GLN A 86 16.84 16.20 -17.92
CA GLN A 86 17.95 16.06 -18.84
C GLN A 86 17.48 16.33 -20.27
N ARG A 87 18.12 17.28 -20.95
CA ARG A 87 17.87 17.60 -22.37
C ARG A 87 19.14 17.37 -23.19
N PRO A 88 19.04 17.24 -24.53
CA PRO A 88 20.20 16.97 -25.39
C PRO A 88 21.37 17.97 -25.26
N LYS A 89 21.11 19.19 -24.77
CA LYS A 89 22.11 20.26 -24.60
C LYS A 89 22.40 20.61 -23.13
N GLY A 90 22.00 19.76 -22.17
CA GLY A 90 22.26 19.96 -20.75
C GLY A 90 21.00 19.82 -19.88
N VAL A 91 21.12 20.23 -18.62
CA VAL A 91 20.04 20.13 -17.62
C VAL A 91 19.14 21.36 -17.69
N ALA A 92 17.84 21.16 -17.87
CA ALA A 92 16.84 22.21 -17.75
C ALA A 92 16.25 22.23 -16.34
N ASN A 93 16.21 23.41 -15.71
CA ASN A 93 15.49 23.63 -14.45
C ASN A 93 14.07 24.11 -14.80
N ILE A 94 13.06 23.30 -14.49
CA ILE A 94 11.66 23.58 -14.81
C ILE A 94 10.93 23.93 -13.51
N THR A 95 10.14 25.01 -13.54
CA THR A 95 9.22 25.37 -12.47
C THR A 95 7.81 25.34 -13.02
N SER A 96 6.91 24.63 -12.34
CA SER A 96 5.50 24.49 -12.74
C SER A 96 4.57 24.59 -11.53
N ARG A 97 3.32 24.96 -11.81
CA ARG A 97 2.20 24.83 -10.86
C ARG A 97 1.79 23.37 -10.71
N TRP A 98 1.12 23.05 -9.60
CA TRP A 98 0.48 21.75 -9.39
C TRP A 98 -0.80 21.60 -10.18
N VAL A 99 -1.67 22.61 -10.08
CA VAL A 99 -2.97 22.67 -10.73
C VAL A 99 -3.08 23.95 -11.55
N SER A 100 -3.70 23.87 -12.72
CA SER A 100 -3.97 25.01 -13.61
C SER A 100 -5.32 25.66 -13.32
N GLN A 101 -6.26 24.92 -12.75
CA GLN A 101 -7.60 25.36 -12.42
C GLN A 101 -8.12 24.62 -11.19
N ILE A 102 -8.92 25.31 -10.38
CA ILE A 102 -9.71 24.74 -9.28
C ILE A 102 -11.15 25.26 -9.36
N ALA A 103 -12.11 24.45 -8.92
CA ALA A 103 -13.50 24.86 -8.74
C ALA A 103 -14.12 24.18 -7.51
N TYR A 104 -15.21 24.76 -7.01
CA TYR A 104 -15.92 24.27 -5.83
C TYR A 104 -17.38 24.04 -6.21
N VAL A 105 -17.88 22.84 -5.95
CA VAL A 105 -19.27 22.46 -6.22
C VAL A 105 -19.97 22.25 -4.88
N ASP A 106 -20.45 23.35 -4.28
CA ASP A 106 -21.01 23.32 -2.92
C ASP A 106 -22.23 22.37 -2.81
N ASN A 107 -23.06 22.27 -3.86
CA ASN A 107 -24.26 21.42 -3.88
C ASN A 107 -23.95 19.91 -3.78
N SER A 108 -22.78 19.47 -4.25
CA SER A 108 -22.35 18.06 -4.22
C SER A 108 -21.22 17.81 -3.22
N ALA A 109 -20.88 18.82 -2.40
CA ALA A 109 -19.73 18.79 -1.49
C ALA A 109 -18.45 18.27 -2.15
N ALA A 110 -18.19 18.74 -3.37
CA ALA A 110 -17.06 18.31 -4.18
C ALA A 110 -16.16 19.49 -4.56
N VAL A 111 -14.89 19.19 -4.78
CA VAL A 111 -13.91 20.11 -5.36
C VAL A 111 -13.46 19.54 -6.69
N GLU A 112 -13.19 20.42 -7.65
CA GLU A 112 -12.67 20.03 -8.96
C GLU A 112 -11.30 20.68 -9.16
N LEU A 113 -10.39 19.93 -9.77
CA LEU A 113 -9.06 20.43 -10.12
C LEU A 113 -8.62 19.93 -11.48
N ILE A 114 -7.85 20.75 -12.19
CA ILE A 114 -7.15 20.35 -13.41
C ILE A 114 -5.67 20.38 -13.11
N PHE A 115 -4.98 19.25 -13.30
CA PHE A 115 -3.52 19.19 -13.13
C PHE A 115 -2.83 20.03 -14.19
N ALA A 116 -1.75 20.70 -13.80
CA ALA A 116 -0.90 21.40 -14.76
C ALA A 116 -0.26 20.38 -15.73
N PRO A 117 -0.04 20.76 -17.01
CA PRO A 117 0.51 19.86 -18.03
C PRO A 117 1.80 19.13 -17.62
N ALA A 118 2.66 19.78 -16.82
CA ALA A 118 3.92 19.21 -16.35
C ALA A 118 3.75 18.06 -15.35
N ILE A 119 2.66 18.03 -14.58
CA ILE A 119 2.40 16.95 -13.61
C ILE A 119 1.88 15.70 -14.28
N ILE A 120 1.09 15.84 -15.34
CA ILE A 120 0.41 14.73 -16.02
C ILE A 120 1.35 13.56 -16.31
N PRO A 121 2.50 13.72 -17.00
CA PRO A 121 3.41 12.61 -17.26
C PRO A 121 3.98 11.99 -15.97
N LEU A 122 4.06 12.76 -14.89
CA LEU A 122 4.61 12.33 -13.61
C LEU A 122 3.62 11.49 -12.77
N VAL A 123 2.33 11.46 -13.11
CA VAL A 123 1.29 10.72 -12.34
C VAL A 123 0.48 9.73 -13.18
N THR A 124 0.55 9.83 -14.51
CA THR A 124 -0.21 8.96 -15.44
C THR A 124 0.56 7.74 -15.91
N ARG A 125 1.86 7.87 -16.13
CA ARG A 125 2.63 6.83 -16.80
C ARG A 125 2.90 5.67 -15.85
N LEU A 126 2.80 4.47 -16.42
CA LEU A 126 3.13 3.20 -15.78
C LEU A 126 4.41 2.68 -16.43
N GLU A 127 5.56 3.30 -16.13
CA GLU A 127 6.86 2.77 -16.55
C GLU A 127 7.55 2.07 -15.36
N GLU A 128 8.57 1.26 -15.63
CA GLU A 128 9.34 0.56 -14.58
C GLU A 128 10.04 1.52 -13.60
N GLN A 129 10.24 2.79 -13.99
CA GLN A 129 10.88 3.82 -13.17
C GLN A 129 9.91 4.53 -12.21
N PHE A 130 8.65 4.10 -12.11
CA PHE A 130 7.67 4.73 -11.24
C PHE A 130 7.59 4.07 -9.87
N THR A 131 7.39 4.88 -8.84
CA THR A 131 7.08 4.41 -7.49
C THR A 131 5.60 4.13 -7.38
N SER A 132 5.23 2.91 -6.96
CA SER A 132 3.83 2.50 -6.78
C SER A 132 3.52 2.01 -5.36
N TYR A 133 2.38 2.42 -4.84
CA TYR A 133 1.88 2.06 -3.51
C TYR A 133 0.36 2.18 -3.45
N GLU A 134 -0.26 1.52 -2.46
CA GLU A 134 -1.71 1.57 -2.26
C GLU A 134 -2.09 2.71 -1.32
N LEU A 135 -3.22 3.38 -1.57
CA LEU A 135 -3.69 4.47 -0.71
C LEU A 135 -3.78 4.06 0.77
N LYS A 136 -4.27 2.84 1.03
CA LYS A 136 -4.37 2.29 2.38
C LYS A 136 -3.05 2.36 3.17
N GLN A 137 -1.91 2.27 2.49
CA GLN A 137 -0.58 2.30 3.12
C GLN A 137 -0.20 3.69 3.62
N VAL A 138 -0.81 4.76 3.12
CA VAL A 138 -0.55 6.15 3.54
C VAL A 138 -1.75 6.81 4.22
N SER A 139 -2.93 6.19 4.14
CA SER A 139 -4.19 6.69 4.73
C SER A 139 -4.08 7.01 6.22
N GLY A 140 -3.46 6.12 7.00
CA GLY A 140 -3.27 6.29 8.45
C GLY A 140 -2.16 7.28 8.84
N LEU A 141 -1.45 7.88 7.88
CA LEU A 141 -0.40 8.84 8.16
C LEU A 141 -1.00 10.24 8.34
N ASN A 142 -0.74 10.84 9.51
CA ASN A 142 -1.29 12.12 9.93
C ASN A 142 -0.24 13.25 9.92
N SER A 143 0.87 13.04 9.25
CA SER A 143 1.94 14.02 9.08
C SER A 143 2.32 14.12 7.60
N ALA A 144 2.39 15.33 7.07
CA ALA A 144 2.86 15.58 5.71
C ALA A 144 4.26 14.98 5.49
N TYR A 145 5.15 15.09 6.48
CA TYR A 145 6.47 14.46 6.45
C TYR A 145 6.40 12.93 6.52
N ALA A 146 5.39 12.32 7.14
CA ALA A 146 5.27 10.86 7.17
C ALA A 146 4.91 10.31 5.80
N ILE A 147 3.95 10.91 5.11
CA ILE A 147 3.62 10.55 3.72
C ILE A 147 4.84 10.75 2.84
N ARG A 148 5.52 11.91 2.94
CA ARG A 148 6.68 12.21 2.12
C ARG A 148 7.84 11.26 2.33
N LEU A 149 8.15 10.93 3.59
CA LEU A 149 9.19 9.96 3.92
C LEU A 149 8.82 8.58 3.40
N TYR A 150 7.57 8.13 3.56
CA TYR A 150 7.12 6.85 3.04
C TYR A 150 7.32 6.75 1.52
N GLU A 151 6.88 7.77 0.77
CA GLU A 151 7.07 7.87 -0.68
C GLU A 151 8.54 7.75 -1.09
N LEU A 152 9.41 8.49 -0.40
CA LEU A 152 10.86 8.46 -0.65
C LEU A 152 11.45 7.07 -0.39
N LEU A 153 10.97 6.35 0.62
CA LEU A 153 11.46 5.02 0.96
C LEU A 153 10.97 3.95 -0.02
N ILE A 154 9.70 4.00 -0.44
CA ILE A 154 9.14 2.99 -1.36
C ILE A 154 9.77 3.08 -2.75
N ALA A 155 10.31 4.22 -3.16
CA ALA A 155 11.15 4.32 -4.36
C ALA A 155 12.37 3.37 -4.32
N TRP A 156 12.82 2.98 -3.12
CA TRP A 156 13.93 2.04 -2.90
C TRP A 156 13.47 0.66 -2.44
N ARG A 157 12.19 0.31 -2.63
CA ARG A 157 11.58 -0.94 -2.12
C ARG A 157 12.40 -2.18 -2.46
N SER A 158 12.90 -2.28 -3.70
CA SER A 158 13.72 -3.42 -4.17
C SER A 158 15.09 -3.52 -3.48
N ALA A 159 15.67 -2.39 -3.06
CA ALA A 159 16.96 -2.37 -2.38
C ALA A 159 16.83 -2.58 -0.85
N GLY A 160 15.66 -2.28 -0.27
CA GLY A 160 15.41 -2.34 1.18
C GLY A 160 16.19 -1.30 2.00
N LYS A 161 16.89 -0.38 1.34
CA LYS A 161 17.64 0.71 1.95
C LYS A 161 17.82 1.86 0.97
N THR A 162 17.92 3.08 1.51
CA THR A 162 18.31 4.25 0.72
C THR A 162 19.83 4.38 0.66
N PRO A 163 20.38 5.10 -0.34
CA PRO A 163 21.73 5.64 -0.25
C PRO A 163 21.85 6.62 0.93
N ILE A 164 23.08 7.06 1.23
CA ILE A 164 23.30 8.18 2.14
C ILE A 164 22.81 9.44 1.43
N ILE A 165 21.78 10.07 1.98
CA ILE A 165 21.24 11.34 1.51
C ILE A 165 21.90 12.44 2.35
N ASP A 166 22.48 13.44 1.68
CA ASP A 166 23.05 14.60 2.37
C ASP A 166 21.98 15.32 3.21
N LEU A 167 22.38 15.96 4.30
CA LEU A 167 21.45 16.68 5.17
C LEU A 167 20.62 17.72 4.40
N GLU A 168 21.26 18.50 3.52
CA GLU A 168 20.61 19.56 2.76
C GLU A 168 19.66 18.98 1.71
N GLU A 169 20.13 17.97 0.98
CA GLU A 169 19.30 17.24 0.01
C GLU A 169 18.09 16.60 0.69
N PHE A 170 18.26 16.01 1.87
CA PHE A 170 17.18 15.40 2.62
C PHE A 170 16.15 16.44 3.07
N ARG A 171 16.59 17.62 3.55
CA ARG A 171 15.68 18.72 3.90
C ARG A 171 14.83 19.16 2.70
N GLN A 172 15.47 19.34 1.54
CA GLN A 172 14.79 19.73 0.31
C GLN A 172 13.78 18.69 -0.17
N LYS A 173 14.14 17.40 -0.14
CA LYS A 173 13.26 16.28 -0.51
C LYS A 173 12.07 16.15 0.44
N MET A 174 12.27 16.42 1.72
CA MET A 174 11.22 16.43 2.73
C MET A 174 10.34 17.67 2.68
N GLY A 175 10.68 18.68 1.85
CA GLY A 175 9.91 19.93 1.74
C GLY A 175 10.09 20.87 2.92
N VAL A 176 11.19 20.73 3.68
CA VAL A 176 11.49 21.60 4.81
C VAL A 176 12.03 22.92 4.28
N LEU A 177 11.39 24.04 4.63
CA LEU A 177 11.78 25.35 4.13
C LEU A 177 13.04 25.88 4.81
N ASP A 178 13.69 26.84 4.16
CA ASP A 178 14.81 27.58 4.72
C ASP A 178 14.38 28.29 6.02
N GLY A 179 15.13 28.06 7.10
CA GLY A 179 14.80 28.60 8.42
C GLY A 179 13.83 27.76 9.26
N GLU A 180 13.25 26.69 8.72
CA GLU A 180 12.46 25.74 9.52
C GLU A 180 13.34 24.71 10.21
N TYR A 181 12.99 24.37 11.46
CA TYR A 181 13.70 23.35 12.24
C TYR A 181 15.24 23.55 12.25
N THR A 182 15.70 24.80 12.40
CA THR A 182 17.14 25.14 12.43
C THR A 182 17.88 24.41 13.55
N ARG A 183 17.21 24.16 14.68
CA ARG A 183 17.76 23.34 15.75
C ARG A 183 17.66 21.85 15.40
N SER A 184 18.79 21.16 15.55
CA SER A 184 18.91 19.75 15.16
C SER A 184 18.01 18.80 15.96
N ASP A 185 17.67 19.13 17.21
CA ASP A 185 16.72 18.39 18.04
C ASP A 185 15.29 18.46 17.48
N ASN A 186 14.84 19.66 17.11
CA ASN A 186 13.53 19.85 16.50
C ASN A 186 13.43 19.16 15.13
N PHE A 187 14.48 19.28 14.30
CA PHE A 187 14.53 18.60 13.01
C PHE A 187 14.38 17.08 13.16
N LYS A 188 15.16 16.48 14.07
CA LYS A 188 15.08 15.03 14.35
C LYS A 188 13.68 14.64 14.84
N LYS A 189 13.15 15.36 15.83
CA LYS A 189 11.84 15.04 16.42
C LYS A 189 10.71 15.07 15.39
N TRP A 190 10.62 16.14 14.60
CA TRP A 190 9.45 16.40 13.76
C TRP A 190 9.56 15.86 12.33
N VAL A 191 10.78 15.82 11.77
CA VAL A 191 11.01 15.44 10.35
C VAL A 191 11.51 13.99 10.23
N ILE A 192 12.05 13.40 11.29
CA ILE A 192 12.60 12.04 11.25
C ILE A 192 11.83 11.10 12.18
N GLU A 193 11.88 11.33 13.48
CA GLU A 193 11.38 10.41 14.51
C GLU A 193 9.86 10.26 14.44
N LYS A 194 9.11 11.38 14.41
CA LYS A 194 7.65 11.34 14.29
C LYS A 194 7.18 10.65 12.99
N PRO A 195 7.72 11.00 11.80
CA PRO A 195 7.44 10.27 10.56
C PRO A 195 7.74 8.77 10.64
N ILE A 196 8.91 8.38 11.15
CA ILE A 196 9.29 6.96 11.28
C ILE A 196 8.34 6.23 12.21
N ALA A 197 7.96 6.83 13.34
CA ALA A 197 7.01 6.22 14.27
C ALA A 197 5.67 5.94 13.58
N GLN A 198 5.12 6.93 12.87
CA GLN A 198 3.87 6.75 12.13
C GLN A 198 4.00 5.68 11.04
N ILE A 199 5.10 5.67 10.29
CA ILE A 199 5.35 4.67 9.24
C ILE A 199 5.39 3.26 9.85
N ASN A 200 6.14 3.09 10.93
CA ASN A 200 6.30 1.82 11.62
C ASN A 200 5.01 1.30 12.26
N GLU A 201 4.07 2.17 12.57
CA GLU A 201 2.78 1.80 13.15
C GLU A 201 1.74 1.50 12.06
N HIS A 202 1.57 2.42 11.10
CA HIS A 202 0.39 2.43 10.23
C HIS A 202 0.62 1.87 8.81
N THR A 203 1.86 1.50 8.44
CA THR A 203 2.19 1.11 7.05
C THR A 203 2.65 -0.35 6.95
N ASP A 204 2.88 -0.81 5.72
CA ASP A 204 3.36 -2.15 5.38
C ASP A 204 4.88 -2.34 5.61
N ILE A 205 5.60 -1.33 6.08
CA ILE A 205 7.05 -1.40 6.30
C ILE A 205 7.45 -1.03 7.72
N THR A 206 8.61 -1.54 8.15
CA THR A 206 9.31 -1.11 9.35
C THR A 206 10.65 -0.50 8.97
N VAL A 207 10.89 0.73 9.40
CA VAL A 207 12.00 1.61 9.05
C VAL A 207 12.88 1.88 10.26
N LYS A 208 14.19 1.91 10.03
CA LYS A 208 15.21 2.41 10.96
C LYS A 208 16.07 3.44 10.25
N VAL A 209 16.35 4.55 10.95
CA VAL A 209 17.26 5.59 10.48
C VAL A 209 18.67 5.35 10.98
N GLU A 210 19.64 5.57 10.11
CA GLU A 210 21.06 5.60 10.43
C GLU A 210 21.57 7.02 10.16
N GLN A 211 22.13 7.63 11.20
CA GLN A 211 22.69 8.97 11.14
C GLN A 211 24.18 8.91 10.83
N HIS A 212 24.61 9.61 9.78
CA HIS A 212 26.00 9.72 9.39
C HIS A 212 26.59 11.05 9.85
N LYS A 213 27.80 11.04 10.41
CA LYS A 213 28.48 12.21 10.93
C LYS A 213 29.87 12.35 10.31
N LYS A 214 30.27 13.60 10.05
CA LYS A 214 31.65 13.99 9.76
C LYS A 214 32.16 14.81 10.95
N GLY A 215 32.90 14.15 11.85
CA GLY A 215 33.28 14.73 13.14
C GLY A 215 32.06 14.99 14.03
N ARG A 216 31.87 16.24 14.47
CA ARG A 216 30.72 16.66 15.30
C ARG A 216 29.46 17.00 14.50
N VAL A 217 29.58 17.16 13.19
CA VAL A 217 28.49 17.62 12.31
C VAL A 217 27.79 16.42 11.66
N ILE A 218 26.46 16.49 11.57
CA ILE A 218 25.65 15.51 10.87
C ILE A 218 25.82 15.75 9.37
N SER A 219 26.32 14.76 8.64
CA SER A 219 26.50 14.87 7.18
C SER A 219 25.30 14.36 6.39
N GLY A 220 24.50 13.47 6.96
CA GLY A 220 23.37 12.91 6.24
C GLY A 220 22.70 11.74 6.94
N PHE A 221 21.74 11.14 6.26
CA PHE A 221 20.93 10.02 6.76
C PHE A 221 20.83 8.92 5.72
N SER A 222 20.75 7.68 6.19
CA SER A 222 20.28 6.57 5.39
C SER A 222 19.20 5.81 6.13
N PHE A 223 18.28 5.19 5.41
CA PHE A 223 17.18 4.45 5.99
C PHE A 223 17.26 3.00 5.56
N LYS A 224 17.08 2.08 6.52
CA LYS A 224 16.93 0.65 6.26
C LYS A 224 15.51 0.26 6.60
N PHE A 225 14.88 -0.53 5.76
CA PHE A 225 13.50 -0.91 5.98
C PHE A 225 13.20 -2.32 5.47
N LYS A 226 12.18 -2.93 6.08
CA LYS A 226 11.71 -4.27 5.74
C LYS A 226 10.21 -4.27 5.62
N GLN A 227 9.68 -5.09 4.72
CA GLN A 227 8.25 -5.32 4.63
C GLN A 227 7.78 -6.10 5.86
N LYS A 228 6.70 -5.64 6.48
CA LYS A 228 6.03 -6.39 7.54
C LYS A 228 5.40 -7.63 6.93
N GLN A 229 5.52 -8.75 7.63
CA GLN A 229 4.74 -9.92 7.27
C GLN A 229 3.27 -9.54 7.45
N GLN A 230 2.49 -9.57 6.36
CA GLN A 230 1.05 -9.40 6.48
C GLN A 230 0.54 -10.53 7.38
N PRO A 231 -0.24 -10.24 8.44
CA PRO A 231 -0.93 -11.31 9.14
C PRO A 231 -1.77 -12.03 8.09
N LYS A 232 -1.56 -13.35 7.93
CA LYS A 232 -2.52 -14.19 7.21
C LYS A 232 -3.86 -13.90 7.87
N ILE A 233 -4.80 -13.35 7.11
CA ILE A 233 -6.17 -13.18 7.59
C ILE A 233 -6.69 -14.59 7.83
N GLU A 234 -6.57 -15.08 9.07
CA GLU A 234 -7.37 -16.20 9.52
C GLU A 234 -8.80 -15.69 9.47
N ASN A 235 -9.53 -16.03 8.42
CA ASN A 235 -10.97 -15.90 8.40
C ASN A 235 -11.50 -16.82 9.52
N GLN A 236 -11.56 -16.33 10.75
CA GLN A 236 -12.27 -16.98 11.84
C GLN A 236 -13.76 -16.87 11.51
N ARG A 237 -14.23 -17.79 10.65
CA ARG A 237 -15.66 -18.05 10.48
C ARG A 237 -16.19 -18.62 11.80
N ASP A 238 -17.39 -18.19 12.19
CA ASP A 238 -18.10 -18.78 13.32
C ASP A 238 -18.30 -20.28 13.03
N PRO A 239 -17.80 -21.19 13.91
CA PRO A 239 -17.86 -22.64 13.70
C PRO A 239 -19.28 -23.20 13.51
N THR A 240 -20.30 -22.45 13.92
CA THR A 240 -21.71 -22.86 13.82
C THR A 240 -22.36 -22.46 12.49
N THR A 241 -21.66 -21.70 11.64
CA THR A 241 -22.19 -21.29 10.33
C THR A 241 -22.21 -22.46 9.36
N ILE A 242 -23.40 -22.82 8.89
CA ILE A 242 -23.61 -23.88 7.89
C ILE A 242 -22.98 -23.46 6.55
N ASP A 243 -22.11 -24.30 5.99
CA ASP A 243 -21.49 -24.04 4.70
C ASP A 243 -22.46 -24.35 3.55
N TRP A 244 -22.82 -23.36 2.75
CA TRP A 244 -23.69 -23.48 1.57
C TRP A 244 -23.21 -24.50 0.53
N ILE A 245 -21.92 -24.85 0.53
CA ILE A 245 -21.34 -25.83 -0.40
C ILE A 245 -21.65 -27.27 0.06
N ASN A 246 -21.73 -27.53 1.37
CA ASN A 246 -21.82 -28.90 1.89
C ASN A 246 -22.89 -29.14 2.98
N GLY A 247 -23.72 -28.13 3.28
CA GLY A 247 -24.89 -28.25 4.15
C GLY A 247 -24.61 -28.56 5.63
N VAL A 248 -23.37 -28.39 6.10
CA VAL A 248 -22.95 -28.69 7.49
C VAL A 248 -22.11 -27.58 8.09
N SER A 249 -22.13 -27.48 9.41
CA SER A 249 -21.31 -26.56 10.20
C SER A 249 -19.88 -27.09 10.39
N ASP A 250 -18.92 -26.21 10.72
CA ASP A 250 -17.53 -26.63 11.01
C ASP A 250 -17.44 -27.61 12.18
N SER A 251 -18.34 -27.49 13.16
CA SER A 251 -18.43 -28.37 14.32
C SER A 251 -18.83 -29.82 13.99
N GLU A 252 -19.43 -30.07 12.83
CA GLU A 252 -19.90 -31.39 12.42
C GLU A 252 -18.87 -32.16 11.57
N ILE A 253 -17.78 -31.51 11.17
CA ILE A 253 -16.73 -32.09 10.32
C ILE A 253 -15.84 -33.00 11.17
N LYS A 254 -15.63 -34.25 10.71
CA LYS A 254 -14.73 -35.20 11.34
C LYS A 254 -13.44 -35.35 10.54
N GLY A 255 -12.33 -35.56 11.26
CA GLY A 255 -11.07 -35.96 10.66
C GLY A 255 -11.18 -37.33 9.99
N MET A 256 -10.33 -37.58 8.99
CA MET A 256 -10.28 -38.90 8.35
C MET A 256 -9.59 -39.92 9.24
N SER A 257 -10.00 -41.18 9.14
CA SER A 257 -9.23 -42.28 9.73
C SER A 257 -7.84 -42.40 9.07
N PRO A 258 -6.81 -42.90 9.77
CA PRO A 258 -5.46 -43.03 9.20
C PRO A 258 -5.40 -43.79 7.85
N PRO A 259 -6.17 -44.88 7.63
CA PRO A 259 -6.23 -45.55 6.31
C PRO A 259 -6.83 -44.69 5.21
N GLN A 260 -7.84 -43.87 5.51
CA GLN A 260 -8.45 -42.95 4.55
C GLN A 260 -7.51 -41.78 4.24
N ALA A 261 -6.90 -41.18 5.28
CA ALA A 261 -5.95 -40.09 5.14
C ALA A 261 -4.76 -40.49 4.26
N PHE A 262 -4.22 -41.71 4.42
CA PHE A 262 -3.17 -42.25 3.56
C PHE A 262 -3.57 -42.29 2.08
N ARG A 263 -4.79 -42.76 1.81
CA ARG A 263 -5.30 -42.91 0.44
C ARG A 263 -5.52 -41.57 -0.27
N TYR A 264 -6.02 -40.55 0.44
CA TYR A 264 -6.27 -39.23 -0.13
C TYR A 264 -5.03 -38.34 -0.17
N ALA A 265 -4.07 -38.54 0.73
CA ALA A 265 -2.79 -37.83 0.68
C ALA A 265 -2.06 -38.05 -0.66
N ASP A 266 -2.08 -39.27 -1.21
CA ASP A 266 -1.51 -39.56 -2.52
C ASP A 266 -2.21 -38.83 -3.68
N LYS A 267 -3.54 -38.68 -3.59
CA LYS A 267 -4.31 -37.95 -4.61
C LYS A 267 -4.13 -36.44 -4.52
N LEU A 268 -4.13 -35.89 -3.30
CA LEU A 268 -3.94 -34.45 -3.06
C LEU A 268 -2.51 -34.00 -3.36
N TYR A 269 -1.52 -34.88 -3.24
CA TYR A 269 -0.14 -34.60 -3.59
C TYR A 269 0.02 -34.17 -5.06
N GLN A 270 -0.77 -34.76 -5.97
CA GLN A 270 -0.72 -34.43 -7.40
C GLN A 270 -1.26 -33.02 -7.70
N ASN A 271 -1.85 -32.34 -6.71
CA ASN A 271 -2.39 -31.01 -6.88
C ASN A 271 -1.36 -29.93 -6.51
N HIS A 272 -0.86 -29.23 -7.53
CA HIS A 272 0.17 -28.20 -7.38
C HIS A 272 -0.29 -27.00 -6.53
N GLU A 273 -1.60 -26.77 -6.37
CA GLU A 273 -2.12 -25.70 -5.50
C GLU A 273 -1.96 -26.00 -4.00
N ILE A 274 -1.89 -27.28 -3.62
CA ILE A 274 -1.78 -27.72 -2.22
C ILE A 274 -0.30 -27.80 -1.81
N VAL A 275 0.51 -28.43 -2.66
CA VAL A 275 1.91 -28.75 -2.35
C VAL A 275 2.88 -27.67 -2.81
N GLY A 276 2.51 -26.86 -3.82
CA GLY A 276 3.43 -25.91 -4.49
C GLY A 276 4.03 -24.82 -3.62
N ASN A 277 3.53 -24.64 -2.39
CA ASN A 277 3.99 -23.63 -1.44
C ASN A 277 4.75 -24.20 -0.21
N TRP A 278 5.03 -25.51 -0.18
CA TRP A 278 5.68 -26.15 0.97
C TRP A 278 7.20 -26.20 0.79
N THR A 279 7.88 -25.16 1.27
CA THR A 279 9.35 -25.05 1.25
C THR A 279 10.06 -25.93 2.29
N ASP A 280 9.30 -26.49 3.22
CA ASP A 280 9.82 -27.11 4.45
C ASP A 280 9.92 -28.65 4.34
N CYS A 281 9.52 -29.23 3.21
CA CYS A 281 9.47 -30.67 2.98
C CYS A 281 10.33 -31.05 1.76
N PRO A 282 11.62 -31.37 1.95
CA PRO A 282 12.55 -31.61 0.85
C PRO A 282 12.37 -32.97 0.16
N LYS A 283 11.68 -33.95 0.79
CA LYS A 283 11.46 -35.29 0.24
C LYS A 283 9.97 -35.61 0.09
N TYR A 284 9.68 -36.47 -0.89
CA TYR A 284 8.34 -36.99 -1.17
C TYR A 284 7.65 -37.59 0.07
N GLU A 285 8.40 -38.38 0.85
CA GLU A 285 7.89 -39.04 2.06
C GLU A 285 7.44 -38.03 3.13
N ASP A 286 8.14 -36.90 3.25
CA ASP A 286 7.85 -35.86 4.24
C ASP A 286 6.54 -35.12 3.92
N VAL A 287 6.31 -34.81 2.64
CA VAL A 287 5.07 -34.19 2.15
C VAL A 287 3.88 -35.11 2.41
N LYS A 288 4.04 -36.41 2.12
CA LYS A 288 2.98 -37.40 2.33
C LYS A 288 2.64 -37.57 3.81
N ILE A 289 3.64 -37.66 4.69
CA ILE A 289 3.42 -37.73 6.15
C ILE A 289 2.69 -36.47 6.65
N LYS A 290 3.04 -35.29 6.14
CA LYS A 290 2.40 -34.03 6.50
C LYS A 290 0.94 -33.98 6.06
N LEU A 291 0.63 -34.37 4.82
CA LEU A 291 -0.75 -34.48 4.31
C LEU A 291 -1.59 -35.47 5.12
N ILE A 292 -1.02 -36.63 5.48
CA ILE A 292 -1.71 -37.64 6.29
C ILE A 292 -2.07 -37.10 7.67
N LYS A 293 -1.16 -36.37 8.32
CA LYS A 293 -1.43 -35.75 9.62
C LYS A 293 -2.50 -34.67 9.50
N GLN A 294 -2.44 -33.83 8.47
CA GLN A 294 -3.43 -32.78 8.23
C GLN A 294 -4.82 -33.36 7.98
N LEU A 295 -4.96 -34.38 7.14
CA LEU A 295 -6.26 -34.99 6.84
C LEU A 295 -6.92 -35.70 8.04
N GLN A 296 -6.18 -35.94 9.13
CA GLN A 296 -6.74 -36.44 10.39
C GLN A 296 -7.36 -35.32 11.25
N GLU A 297 -7.12 -34.06 10.92
CA GLU A 297 -7.71 -32.92 11.62
C GLU A 297 -8.88 -32.32 10.80
N PRO A 298 -10.05 -32.07 11.42
CA PRO A 298 -11.23 -31.52 10.73
C PRO A 298 -10.97 -30.23 9.92
N LYS A 299 -10.09 -29.36 10.45
CA LYS A 299 -9.74 -28.07 9.83
C LYS A 299 -9.21 -28.24 8.40
N TYR A 300 -8.29 -29.18 8.19
CA TYR A 300 -7.70 -29.38 6.87
C TYR A 300 -8.57 -30.24 5.96
N VAL A 301 -9.40 -31.13 6.52
CA VAL A 301 -10.43 -31.84 5.72
C VAL A 301 -11.36 -30.84 5.05
N ARG A 302 -11.74 -29.76 5.75
CA ARG A 302 -12.48 -28.65 5.14
C ARG A 302 -11.66 -27.90 4.09
N GLU A 303 -10.44 -27.48 4.44
CA GLU A 303 -9.57 -26.71 3.55
C GLU A 303 -9.36 -27.42 2.19
N TYR A 304 -9.22 -28.76 2.25
CA TYR A 304 -9.02 -29.58 1.07
C TYR A 304 -10.31 -30.12 0.44
N MET A 305 -11.49 -29.78 0.97
CA MET A 305 -12.77 -30.39 0.57
C MET A 305 -13.05 -30.29 -0.93
N LYS A 306 -12.84 -29.10 -1.52
CA LYS A 306 -13.04 -28.88 -2.96
C LYS A 306 -12.20 -29.82 -3.82
N TYR A 307 -10.99 -30.18 -3.35
CA TYR A 307 -10.08 -31.09 -4.04
C TYR A 307 -10.42 -32.55 -3.77
N LEU A 308 -10.90 -32.86 -2.56
CA LEU A 308 -11.38 -34.19 -2.19
C LEU A 308 -12.64 -34.58 -2.97
N LEU A 309 -13.58 -33.67 -3.17
CA LEU A 309 -14.77 -33.86 -4.02
C LEU A 309 -14.41 -34.05 -5.50
N ALA A 310 -13.31 -33.45 -5.95
CA ALA A 310 -12.80 -33.62 -7.31
C ALA A 310 -11.99 -34.91 -7.51
N CYS A 311 -11.69 -35.66 -6.44
CA CYS A 311 -11.06 -36.97 -6.56
C CYS A 311 -12.11 -38.00 -6.97
N ASP A 312 -11.89 -38.71 -8.08
CA ASP A 312 -12.78 -39.78 -8.55
C ASP A 312 -13.12 -40.81 -7.45
N ASP A 313 -14.32 -41.41 -7.58
CA ASP A 313 -15.00 -42.32 -6.63
C ASP A 313 -14.02 -43.31 -5.98
N PRO A 314 -13.73 -43.13 -4.67
CA PRO A 314 -14.59 -43.58 -3.58
C PRO A 314 -14.72 -42.52 -2.45
N PHE A 315 -14.49 -41.23 -2.73
CA PHE A 315 -14.66 -40.20 -1.70
C PHE A 315 -16.13 -40.01 -1.40
N ASN A 316 -16.55 -40.53 -0.25
CA ASN A 316 -17.89 -40.35 0.27
C ASN A 316 -17.88 -39.30 1.40
N PRO A 317 -18.34 -38.06 1.15
CA PRO A 317 -18.32 -36.99 2.14
C PRO A 317 -19.14 -37.32 3.41
N LYS A 318 -20.12 -38.22 3.32
CA LYS A 318 -20.90 -38.69 4.50
C LYS A 318 -20.02 -39.37 5.54
N THR A 319 -18.89 -39.95 5.14
CA THR A 319 -17.94 -40.61 6.06
C THR A 319 -17.18 -39.64 6.95
N VAL A 320 -17.08 -38.37 6.55
CA VAL A 320 -16.42 -37.28 7.28
C VAL A 320 -17.41 -36.25 7.82
N GLY A 321 -18.70 -36.59 7.86
CA GLY A 321 -19.75 -35.79 8.51
C GLY A 321 -20.55 -34.85 7.59
N PHE A 322 -20.33 -34.88 6.27
CA PHE A 322 -21.01 -33.99 5.32
C PHE A 322 -22.35 -34.56 4.83
N LYS A 323 -23.31 -33.68 4.52
CA LYS A 323 -24.58 -34.03 3.89
C LYS A 323 -24.57 -33.49 2.46
N LEU A 324 -24.21 -34.33 1.49
CA LEU A 324 -24.50 -34.07 0.07
C LEU A 324 -25.99 -34.21 -0.21
#